data_AF-A0A2T0KC25-F1
#
_entry.id   AF-A0A2T0KC25-F1
#
_cell.length_a   1.000
_cell.length_b   1.000
_cell.length_c   1.000
_cell.angle_alpha   90.00
_cell.angle_beta   90.00
_cell.angle_gamma   90.00
#
_symmetry.space_group_name_H-M   'P 1'
#
loop_
_entity.id
_entity.type
_entity.pdbx_description
1 polymer ?
#
loop_
_entity_poly.entity_id
_entity_poly.type
_entity_poly.pdbx_seq_one_letter_code
_entity_poly.pdbx_strand_id
1 'polypeptide(L)'
;MPDSTLTWRRVDGDVVHGLQRLIYEGQYDHILRVRRYRMVPLMYFADGHVTWGVGSTTDLDGLREALSDGTLTLDPPEGTEVSVPGLGVVTAGSRENPLTVEALLADIADDLARLAGRHHSSRLAYDAFLAYAADPTDAALATARERYLAIPGDRRIYFLGDMDQNDVPVRVLLAAPGESIEGRDPGSVVAVTSETREWALEYFREQARAFDRSVARRSADGPEIATTAPFIVRWTGYPNGWPEPPGPEVLQNDYPALVVHGGREYRSVTHAYWALSTDDPRQHDLIAAAGRAAEAEALGRDAPRRGDWADARLGLMGALLRDKFRRHPAMAATLLGTGDARILYRPSDSRYWATGDNASNWMGRLLEVVRSELVAEGAGVLSYDI
;
A
#
# COMPACT_ATOMS: atom_id res chain seq x y z
N MET A 1 -14.40 -22.39 -6.30
CA MET A 1 -13.90 -22.31 -4.90
C MET A 1 -14.37 -20.98 -4.33
N PRO A 2 -14.67 -20.85 -3.03
CA PRO A 2 -15.20 -19.61 -2.50
C PRO A 2 -14.19 -18.47 -2.67
N ASP A 3 -14.73 -17.25 -2.72
CA ASP A 3 -13.97 -16.00 -2.75
C ASP A 3 -12.89 -15.98 -1.67
N SER A 4 -11.75 -15.36 -1.99
CA SER A 4 -10.64 -15.19 -1.05
C SER A 4 -11.13 -14.45 0.20
N THR A 5 -10.77 -14.95 1.38
CA THR A 5 -11.14 -14.33 2.66
C THR A 5 -9.96 -13.55 3.23
N LEU A 6 -10.23 -12.55 4.08
CA LEU A 6 -9.18 -11.76 4.71
C LEU A 6 -8.30 -12.63 5.63
N THR A 7 -6.99 -12.36 5.59
CA THR A 7 -6.01 -12.89 6.54
C THR A 7 -4.96 -11.83 6.84
N TRP A 8 -4.05 -12.11 7.77
CA TRP A 8 -2.96 -11.21 8.12
C TRP A 8 -1.79 -12.00 8.72
N ARG A 9 -0.59 -11.42 8.61
CA ARG A 9 0.62 -11.92 9.28
C ARG A 9 1.35 -10.78 9.96
N ARG A 10 2.15 -11.10 10.98
CA ARG A 10 3.08 -10.14 11.59
C ARG A 10 4.47 -10.35 11.03
N VAL A 11 5.08 -9.29 10.51
CA VAL A 11 6.46 -9.28 10.01
C VAL A 11 7.17 -8.14 10.70
N ASP A 12 8.22 -8.43 11.48
CA ASP A 12 9.02 -7.43 12.20
C ASP A 12 8.19 -6.46 13.09
N GLY A 13 7.02 -6.94 13.53
CA GLY A 13 6.08 -6.08 14.24
C GLY A 13 5.44 -5.03 13.32
N ASP A 14 5.07 -5.41 12.09
CA ASP A 14 4.06 -4.77 11.24
C ASP A 14 2.98 -5.82 10.87
N VAL A 15 1.69 -5.45 10.89
CA VAL A 15 0.59 -6.28 10.36
C VAL A 15 0.55 -6.13 8.84
N VAL A 16 0.91 -7.19 8.14
CA VAL A 16 0.75 -7.30 6.70
C VAL A 16 -0.58 -7.97 6.41
N HIS A 17 -1.51 -7.23 5.84
CA HIS A 17 -2.79 -7.76 5.39
C HIS A 17 -2.61 -8.64 4.15
N GLY A 18 -3.43 -9.69 4.08
CA GLY A 18 -3.43 -10.62 2.97
C GLY A 18 -4.80 -11.20 2.73
N LEU A 19 -4.84 -12.13 1.80
CA LEU A 19 -6.01 -12.96 1.55
C LEU A 19 -5.63 -14.43 1.62
N GLN A 20 -6.63 -15.27 1.87
CA GLN A 20 -6.48 -16.71 1.89
C GLN A 20 -7.58 -17.39 1.08
N ARG A 21 -7.21 -18.49 0.43
CA ARG A 21 -8.13 -19.43 -0.23
C ARG A 21 -7.64 -20.85 -0.01
N LEU A 22 -8.44 -21.85 -0.41
CA LEU A 22 -8.05 -23.25 -0.28
C LEU A 22 -7.37 -23.74 -1.56
N ILE A 23 -6.42 -24.67 -1.41
CA ILE A 23 -5.75 -25.38 -2.51
C ILE A 23 -5.42 -26.81 -2.06
N TYR A 24 -5.05 -27.69 -3.00
CA TYR A 24 -4.60 -29.04 -2.68
C TYR A 24 -3.08 -29.18 -2.82
N GLU A 25 -2.44 -29.65 -1.76
CA GLU A 25 -1.02 -30.00 -1.74
C GLU A 25 -0.88 -31.50 -1.97
N GLY A 26 -0.08 -31.89 -2.97
CA GLY A 26 0.24 -33.28 -3.28
C GLY A 26 1.45 -33.76 -2.49
N GLN A 27 1.26 -34.81 -1.69
CA GLN A 27 2.32 -35.47 -0.95
C GLN A 27 2.50 -36.90 -1.45
N TYR A 28 3.74 -37.28 -1.72
CA TYR A 28 4.05 -38.65 -2.14
C TYR A 28 4.24 -39.55 -0.92
N ASP A 29 3.38 -40.55 -0.77
CA ASP A 29 3.52 -41.57 0.27
C ASP A 29 4.51 -42.64 -0.23
N HIS A 30 5.75 -42.59 0.27
CA HIS A 30 6.80 -43.53 -0.15
C HIS A 30 6.51 -44.98 0.26
N ILE A 31 5.69 -45.20 1.29
CA ILE A 31 5.36 -46.53 1.79
C ILE A 31 4.32 -47.18 0.88
N LEU A 32 3.24 -46.44 0.60
CA LEU A 32 2.15 -46.94 -0.22
C LEU A 32 2.39 -46.72 -1.73
N ARG A 33 3.43 -45.97 -2.10
CA ARG A 33 3.77 -45.58 -3.47
C ARG A 33 2.59 -44.93 -4.20
N VAL A 34 1.79 -44.17 -3.47
CA VAL A 34 0.66 -43.41 -3.99
C VAL A 34 0.81 -41.94 -3.65
N ARG A 35 0.28 -41.08 -4.51
CA ARG A 35 0.20 -39.65 -4.22
C ARG A 35 -1.12 -39.37 -3.53
N ARG A 36 -1.04 -38.73 -2.36
CA ARG A 36 -2.18 -38.30 -1.57
C ARG A 36 -2.26 -36.79 -1.61
N TYR A 37 -3.47 -36.26 -1.52
CA TYR A 37 -3.67 -34.83 -1.53
C TYR A 37 -4.19 -34.37 -0.18
N ARG A 38 -3.79 -33.17 0.23
CA ARG A 38 -4.32 -32.53 1.43
C ARG A 38 -4.83 -31.15 1.05
N MET A 39 -6.02 -30.82 1.52
CA MET A 39 -6.52 -29.45 1.40
C MET A 39 -5.81 -28.55 2.42
N VAL A 40 -5.17 -27.50 1.92
CA VAL A 40 -4.39 -26.55 2.71
C VAL A 40 -4.81 -25.11 2.39
N PRO A 41 -4.65 -24.16 3.32
CA PRO A 41 -4.80 -22.75 3.01
C PRO A 41 -3.62 -22.28 2.16
N LEU A 42 -3.91 -21.62 1.04
CA LEU A 42 -3.01 -20.77 0.27
C LEU A 42 -3.23 -19.33 0.72
N MET A 43 -2.19 -18.71 1.28
CA MET A 43 -2.22 -17.35 1.80
C MET A 43 -1.23 -16.49 1.05
N TYR A 44 -1.62 -15.26 0.72
CA TYR A 44 -0.78 -14.30 0.03
C TYR A 44 -1.03 -12.87 0.53
N PHE A 45 0.03 -12.06 0.60
CA PHE A 45 0.05 -10.84 1.41
C PHE A 45 0.52 -9.61 0.62
N ALA A 46 0.18 -8.41 1.11
CA ALA A 46 0.45 -7.13 0.44
C ALA A 46 1.93 -6.89 0.07
N ASP A 47 2.86 -7.53 0.77
CA ASP A 47 4.30 -7.47 0.53
C ASP A 47 4.80 -8.49 -0.51
N GLY A 48 3.89 -9.23 -1.16
CA GLY A 48 4.21 -10.22 -2.18
C GLY A 48 4.53 -11.61 -1.62
N HIS A 49 4.48 -11.79 -0.30
CA HIS A 49 4.70 -13.10 0.31
C HIS A 49 3.54 -14.05 -0.01
N VAL A 50 3.88 -15.28 -0.39
CA VAL A 50 2.95 -16.38 -0.66
C VAL A 50 3.38 -17.62 0.14
N THR A 51 2.40 -18.31 0.72
CA THR A 51 2.64 -19.52 1.53
C THR A 51 1.45 -20.47 1.48
N TRP A 52 1.72 -21.77 1.59
CA TRP A 52 0.72 -22.82 1.72
C TRP A 52 1.13 -23.85 2.78
N GLY A 53 0.19 -24.27 3.62
CA GLY A 53 0.50 -25.24 4.68
C GLY A 53 1.53 -24.69 5.69
N VAL A 54 2.41 -25.55 6.21
CA VAL A 54 3.40 -25.20 7.24
C VAL A 54 4.80 -25.21 6.63
N GLY A 55 5.47 -24.05 6.63
CA GLY A 55 6.90 -23.94 6.33
C GLY A 55 7.28 -23.61 4.87
N SER A 56 6.33 -23.52 3.94
CA SER A 56 6.60 -22.97 2.60
C SER A 56 6.62 -21.44 2.67
N THR A 57 7.60 -20.81 2.01
CA THR A 57 7.70 -19.35 1.91
C THR A 57 8.24 -19.04 0.52
N THR A 58 7.45 -18.32 -0.26
CA THR A 58 7.78 -17.97 -1.64
C THR A 58 7.06 -16.68 -2.08
N ASP A 59 7.06 -16.41 -3.37
CA ASP A 59 6.34 -15.34 -4.06
C ASP A 59 5.38 -15.92 -5.13
N LEU A 60 4.83 -15.07 -5.99
CA LEU A 60 3.92 -15.49 -7.05
C LEU A 60 4.59 -16.41 -8.09
N ASP A 61 5.90 -16.25 -8.32
CA ASP A 61 6.63 -17.07 -9.28
C ASP A 61 6.86 -18.47 -8.71
N GLY A 62 7.23 -18.60 -7.43
CA GLY A 62 7.32 -19.92 -6.81
C GLY A 62 5.97 -20.60 -6.59
N LEU A 63 4.87 -19.86 -6.45
CA LEU A 63 3.53 -20.44 -6.54
C LEU A 63 3.27 -21.05 -7.94
N ARG A 64 3.68 -20.35 -9.01
CA ARG A 64 3.57 -20.86 -10.38
C ARG A 64 4.40 -22.13 -10.56
N GLU A 65 5.62 -22.17 -10.03
CA GLU A 65 6.47 -23.37 -10.07
C GLU A 65 5.83 -24.55 -9.34
N ALA A 66 5.31 -24.33 -8.13
CA ALA A 66 4.64 -25.37 -7.33
C ALA A 66 3.37 -25.91 -8.01
N LEU A 67 2.65 -25.08 -8.77
CA LEU A 67 1.52 -25.53 -9.60
C LEU A 67 2.01 -26.31 -10.84
N SER A 68 3.11 -25.89 -11.45
CA SER A 68 3.65 -26.50 -12.66
C SER A 68 4.31 -27.86 -12.41
N ASP A 69 4.97 -28.06 -11.27
CA ASP A 69 5.61 -29.32 -10.90
C ASP A 69 4.65 -30.29 -10.18
N GLY A 70 3.40 -29.85 -9.98
CA GLY A 70 2.34 -30.62 -9.34
C GLY A 70 2.44 -30.69 -7.82
N THR A 71 3.35 -29.96 -7.16
CA THR A 71 3.36 -29.80 -5.70
C THR A 71 2.00 -29.32 -5.19
N LEU A 72 1.40 -28.37 -5.91
CA LEU A 72 0.04 -27.90 -5.71
C LEU A 72 -0.84 -28.26 -6.91
N THR A 73 -2.13 -28.47 -6.65
CA THR A 73 -3.14 -28.63 -7.71
C THR A 73 -4.45 -27.97 -7.32
N LEU A 74 -5.18 -27.52 -8.34
CA LEU A 74 -6.57 -27.07 -8.23
C LEU A 74 -7.56 -28.24 -8.31
N ASP A 75 -7.14 -29.34 -8.92
CA ASP A 75 -7.99 -30.49 -9.23
C ASP A 75 -7.20 -31.79 -9.00
N PRO A 76 -7.31 -32.40 -7.81
CA PRO A 76 -6.72 -33.71 -7.54
C PRO A 76 -7.28 -34.75 -8.52
N PRO A 77 -6.47 -35.70 -9.01
CA PRO A 77 -6.94 -36.72 -9.94
C PRO A 77 -8.11 -37.52 -9.36
N GLU A 78 -9.09 -37.84 -10.21
CA GLU A 78 -10.27 -38.62 -9.81
C GLU A 78 -9.88 -39.94 -9.15
N GLY A 79 -10.59 -40.30 -8.09
CA GLY A 79 -10.32 -41.53 -7.34
C GLY A 79 -9.17 -41.43 -6.32
N THR A 80 -8.45 -40.31 -6.24
CA THR A 80 -7.39 -40.12 -5.24
C THR A 80 -7.94 -39.75 -3.85
N GLU A 81 -7.23 -40.16 -2.81
CA GLU A 81 -7.55 -39.77 -1.42
C GLU A 81 -7.14 -38.32 -1.17
N VAL A 82 -8.11 -37.52 -0.69
CA VAL A 82 -7.95 -36.14 -0.29
C VAL A 82 -8.25 -36.00 1.20
N SER A 83 -7.26 -35.56 1.97
CA SER A 83 -7.43 -35.22 3.38
C SER A 83 -7.98 -33.79 3.53
N VAL A 84 -9.16 -33.66 4.11
CA VAL A 84 -9.86 -32.40 4.34
C VAL A 84 -9.88 -32.11 5.85
N PRO A 85 -9.20 -31.05 6.32
CA PRO A 85 -9.19 -30.70 7.74
C PRO A 85 -10.60 -30.53 8.31
N GLY A 86 -10.88 -31.17 9.44
CA GLY A 86 -12.18 -31.13 10.12
C GLY A 86 -13.26 -32.03 9.53
N LEU A 87 -13.06 -32.61 8.33
CA LEU A 87 -14.01 -33.53 7.69
C LEU A 87 -13.50 -34.98 7.63
N GLY A 88 -12.19 -35.18 7.44
CA GLY A 88 -11.57 -36.50 7.29
C GLY A 88 -11.05 -36.74 5.88
N VAL A 89 -10.94 -38.01 5.48
CA VAL A 89 -10.45 -38.41 4.15
C VAL A 89 -11.65 -38.63 3.23
N VAL A 90 -11.62 -38.01 2.06
CA VAL A 90 -12.62 -38.15 1.00
C VAL A 90 -11.96 -38.55 -0.32
N THR A 91 -12.72 -39.16 -1.22
CA THR A 91 -12.24 -39.49 -2.57
C THR A 91 -12.53 -38.33 -3.52
N ALA A 92 -11.55 -37.91 -4.31
CA ALA A 92 -11.74 -36.89 -5.34
C ALA A 92 -12.72 -37.38 -6.42
N GLY A 93 -13.74 -36.57 -6.69
CA GLY A 93 -14.69 -36.79 -7.79
C GLY A 93 -14.43 -35.84 -8.96
N SER A 94 -15.11 -36.07 -10.08
CA SER A 94 -15.03 -35.21 -11.26
C SER A 94 -15.66 -33.83 -11.02
N ARG A 95 -15.06 -32.78 -11.61
CA ARG A 95 -15.60 -31.41 -11.60
C ARG A 95 -16.00 -30.97 -12.99
N GLU A 96 -17.21 -30.44 -13.11
CA GLU A 96 -17.60 -29.63 -14.26
C GLU A 96 -16.99 -28.22 -14.11
N ASN A 97 -16.18 -27.80 -15.08
CA ASN A 97 -15.49 -26.50 -15.16
C ASN A 97 -14.49 -26.19 -14.02
N PRO A 98 -13.33 -26.87 -13.98
CA PRO A 98 -12.27 -26.53 -13.04
C PRO A 98 -11.67 -25.14 -13.33
N LEU A 99 -11.35 -24.38 -12.27
CA LEU A 99 -10.56 -23.16 -12.37
C LEU A 99 -9.19 -23.49 -12.97
N THR A 100 -8.72 -22.74 -13.95
CA THR A 100 -7.40 -22.96 -14.55
C THR A 100 -6.29 -22.36 -13.68
N VAL A 101 -5.07 -22.90 -13.82
CA VAL A 101 -3.89 -22.40 -13.13
C VAL A 101 -3.61 -20.95 -13.49
N GLU A 102 -3.75 -20.60 -14.76
CA GLU A 102 -3.53 -19.26 -15.28
C GLU A 102 -4.56 -18.26 -14.71
N ALA A 103 -5.83 -18.67 -14.61
CA ALA A 103 -6.88 -17.84 -14.03
C ALA A 103 -6.63 -17.61 -12.53
N LEU A 104 -6.22 -18.66 -11.78
CA LEU A 104 -5.83 -18.51 -10.38
C LEU A 104 -4.66 -17.54 -10.20
N LEU A 105 -3.61 -17.65 -11.03
CA LEU A 105 -2.44 -16.79 -10.92
C LEU A 105 -2.78 -15.33 -11.26
N ALA A 106 -3.65 -15.10 -12.25
CA ALA A 106 -4.16 -13.77 -12.58
C ALA A 106 -4.98 -13.17 -11.42
N ASP A 107 -5.89 -13.96 -10.83
CA ASP A 107 -6.66 -13.57 -9.63
C ASP A 107 -5.75 -13.09 -8.49
N ILE A 108 -4.72 -13.89 -8.17
CA ILE A 108 -3.80 -13.61 -7.07
C ILE A 108 -2.94 -12.38 -7.39
N ALA A 109 -2.49 -12.23 -8.62
CA ALA A 109 -1.72 -11.04 -9.04
C ALA A 109 -2.54 -9.75 -8.84
N ASP A 110 -3.82 -9.77 -9.18
CA ASP A 110 -4.73 -8.64 -8.96
C ASP A 110 -4.97 -8.36 -7.48
N ASP A 111 -5.21 -9.39 -6.69
CA ASP A 111 -5.38 -9.24 -5.25
C ASP A 111 -4.12 -8.66 -4.60
N LEU A 112 -2.93 -9.09 -5.01
CA LEU A 112 -1.65 -8.53 -4.56
C LEU A 112 -1.49 -7.06 -4.98
N ALA A 113 -1.86 -6.70 -6.22
CA ALA A 113 -1.84 -5.31 -6.67
C ALA A 113 -2.79 -4.44 -5.84
N ARG A 114 -4.00 -4.92 -5.59
CA ARG A 114 -5.01 -4.24 -4.76
C ARG A 114 -4.55 -4.07 -3.31
N LEU A 115 -4.00 -5.12 -2.70
CA LEU A 115 -3.45 -5.08 -1.33
C LEU A 115 -2.28 -4.08 -1.21
N ALA A 116 -1.47 -3.94 -2.27
CA ALA A 116 -0.38 -2.98 -2.34
C ALA A 116 -0.81 -1.55 -2.73
N GLY A 117 -2.12 -1.30 -2.94
CA GLY A 117 -2.64 0.00 -3.37
C GLY A 117 -2.22 0.40 -4.79
N ARG A 118 -1.83 -0.57 -5.62
CA ARG A 118 -1.44 -0.36 -7.03
C ARG A 118 -2.67 -0.52 -7.94
N HIS A 119 -2.58 0.02 -9.16
CA HIS A 119 -3.56 -0.26 -10.21
C HIS A 119 -3.55 -1.78 -10.50
N HIS A 120 -4.71 -2.41 -10.35
CA HIS A 120 -4.98 -3.82 -10.69
C HIS A 120 -5.65 -3.94 -12.06
N SER A 121 -5.82 -5.15 -12.61
CA SER A 121 -6.27 -5.37 -13.99
C SER A 121 -7.57 -4.64 -14.33
N SER A 122 -8.61 -4.71 -13.47
CA SER A 122 -9.87 -4.00 -13.68
C SER A 122 -9.67 -2.48 -13.72
N ARG A 123 -8.80 -1.91 -12.89
CA ARG A 123 -8.56 -0.46 -12.95
C ARG A 123 -7.81 -0.06 -14.22
N LEU A 124 -6.80 -0.83 -14.61
CA LEU A 124 -6.04 -0.59 -15.85
C LEU A 124 -6.92 -0.73 -17.10
N ALA A 125 -7.80 -1.72 -17.14
CA ALA A 125 -8.75 -1.90 -18.24
C ALA A 125 -9.78 -0.76 -18.27
N TYR A 126 -10.28 -0.32 -17.11
CA TYR A 126 -11.20 0.80 -17.01
C TYR A 126 -10.58 2.09 -17.53
N ASP A 127 -9.37 2.42 -17.09
CA ASP A 127 -8.64 3.60 -17.56
C ASP A 127 -8.38 3.53 -19.08
N ALA A 128 -8.11 2.33 -19.63
CA ALA A 128 -7.94 2.13 -21.07
C ALA A 128 -9.24 2.33 -21.87
N PHE A 129 -10.40 1.91 -21.36
CA PHE A 129 -11.69 2.18 -22.01
C PHE A 129 -12.09 3.65 -21.92
N LEU A 130 -11.77 4.35 -20.83
CA LEU A 130 -11.95 5.81 -20.77
C LEU A 130 -11.11 6.52 -21.85
N ALA A 131 -9.84 6.12 -21.99
CA ALA A 131 -8.95 6.67 -23.02
C ALA A 131 -9.47 6.38 -24.43
N TYR A 132 -9.91 5.14 -24.70
CA TYR A 132 -10.51 4.77 -25.99
C TYR A 132 -11.81 5.55 -26.27
N ALA A 133 -12.65 5.78 -25.26
CA ALA A 133 -13.88 6.55 -25.43
C ALA A 133 -13.63 8.03 -25.74
N ALA A 134 -12.53 8.59 -25.23
CA ALA A 134 -12.09 9.95 -25.50
C ALA A 134 -11.46 10.10 -26.90
N ASP A 135 -10.65 9.12 -27.33
CA ASP A 135 -10.01 9.09 -28.65
C ASP A 135 -10.14 7.69 -29.30
N PRO A 136 -11.24 7.43 -30.04
CA PRO A 136 -11.57 6.12 -30.58
C PRO A 136 -10.66 5.67 -31.74
N THR A 137 -9.46 5.23 -31.42
CA THR A 137 -8.49 4.68 -32.37
C THR A 137 -8.38 3.15 -32.26
N ASP A 138 -8.01 2.49 -33.35
CA ASP A 138 -7.78 1.04 -33.36
C ASP A 138 -6.69 0.61 -32.35
N ALA A 139 -5.66 1.44 -32.18
CA ALA A 139 -4.59 1.21 -31.22
C ALA A 139 -5.11 1.27 -29.77
N ALA A 140 -5.91 2.29 -29.44
CA ALA A 140 -6.51 2.40 -28.11
C ALA A 140 -7.49 1.25 -27.82
N LEU A 141 -8.29 0.83 -28.81
CA LEU A 141 -9.17 -0.34 -28.69
C LEU A 141 -8.37 -1.64 -28.47
N ALA A 142 -7.24 -1.81 -29.17
CA ALA A 142 -6.38 -2.97 -28.99
C ALA A 142 -5.81 -3.02 -27.56
N THR A 143 -5.34 -1.89 -27.03
CA THR A 143 -4.89 -1.79 -25.63
C THR A 143 -6.02 -2.07 -24.65
N ALA A 144 -7.21 -1.48 -24.83
CA ALA A 144 -8.36 -1.73 -23.96
C ALA A 144 -8.78 -3.21 -23.99
N ARG A 145 -8.80 -3.84 -25.17
CA ARG A 145 -9.08 -5.28 -25.34
C ARG A 145 -8.07 -6.13 -24.58
N GLU A 146 -6.77 -5.87 -24.75
CA GLU A 146 -5.70 -6.62 -24.07
C GLU A 146 -5.88 -6.55 -22.54
N ARG A 147 -6.10 -5.35 -22.00
CA ARG A 147 -6.28 -5.13 -20.55
C ARG A 147 -7.56 -5.78 -20.03
N TYR A 148 -8.65 -5.73 -20.79
CA TYR A 148 -9.90 -6.39 -20.42
C TYR A 148 -9.78 -7.91 -20.38
N LEU A 149 -9.10 -8.49 -21.36
CA LEU A 149 -8.90 -9.94 -21.43
C LEU A 149 -7.95 -10.46 -20.34
N ALA A 150 -7.10 -9.59 -19.78
CA ALA A 150 -6.30 -9.90 -18.60
C ALA A 150 -7.15 -10.07 -17.32
N ILE A 151 -8.38 -9.55 -17.29
CA ILE A 151 -9.32 -9.79 -16.20
C ILE A 151 -9.81 -11.25 -16.29
N PRO A 152 -9.82 -12.01 -15.18
CA PRO A 152 -10.39 -13.34 -15.10
C PRO A 152 -11.83 -13.40 -15.64
N GLY A 153 -12.14 -14.43 -16.44
CA GLY A 153 -13.37 -14.48 -17.25
C GLY A 153 -14.67 -14.43 -16.45
N ASP A 154 -14.68 -15.06 -15.28
CA ASP A 154 -15.79 -15.07 -14.32
C ASP A 154 -15.98 -13.72 -13.58
N ARG A 155 -14.93 -12.90 -13.53
CA ARG A 155 -14.95 -11.55 -12.92
C ARG A 155 -15.30 -10.44 -13.90
N ARG A 156 -15.14 -10.69 -15.20
CA ARG A 156 -15.39 -9.70 -16.26
C ARG A 156 -16.79 -9.08 -16.17
N ILE A 157 -17.82 -9.87 -15.85
CA ILE A 157 -19.19 -9.37 -15.70
C ILE A 157 -19.31 -8.26 -14.64
N TYR A 158 -18.45 -8.25 -13.63
CA TYR A 158 -18.43 -7.24 -12.55
C TYR A 158 -17.43 -6.10 -12.81
N PHE A 159 -16.78 -6.07 -13.98
CA PHE A 159 -15.69 -5.16 -14.31
C PHE A 159 -16.04 -3.68 -14.08
N LEU A 160 -17.21 -3.23 -14.53
CA LEU A 160 -17.63 -1.83 -14.39
C LEU A 160 -18.05 -1.48 -12.97
N GLY A 161 -18.29 -2.48 -12.12
CA GLY A 161 -18.73 -2.28 -10.73
C GLY A 161 -20.14 -1.70 -10.58
N ASP A 162 -20.83 -1.39 -11.68
CA ASP A 162 -22.24 -1.07 -11.68
C ASP A 162 -23.07 -2.34 -11.94
N MET A 163 -24.22 -2.40 -11.27
CA MET A 163 -25.18 -3.50 -11.43
C MET A 163 -26.18 -3.21 -12.56
N ASP A 164 -26.09 -2.05 -13.21
CA ASP A 164 -27.08 -1.56 -14.18
C ASP A 164 -26.80 -2.09 -15.58
N GLN A 165 -25.52 -2.20 -15.96
CA GLN A 165 -25.04 -2.55 -17.29
C GLN A 165 -24.00 -3.69 -17.27
N ASN A 166 -23.43 -4.02 -16.10
CA ASN A 166 -22.38 -5.04 -15.97
C ASN A 166 -21.23 -4.78 -16.95
N ASP A 167 -20.82 -5.76 -17.76
CA ASP A 167 -19.78 -5.62 -18.78
C ASP A 167 -20.32 -5.43 -20.21
N VAL A 168 -21.63 -5.24 -20.37
CA VAL A 168 -22.29 -5.11 -21.69
C VAL A 168 -21.66 -3.98 -22.54
N PRO A 169 -21.43 -2.76 -22.02
CA PRO A 169 -20.80 -1.70 -22.80
C PRO A 169 -19.44 -2.12 -23.38
N VAL A 170 -18.62 -2.82 -22.59
CA VAL A 170 -17.33 -3.33 -23.04
C VAL A 170 -17.50 -4.35 -24.15
N ARG A 171 -18.39 -5.33 -23.95
CA ARG A 171 -18.62 -6.40 -24.94
C ARG A 171 -19.12 -5.84 -26.27
N VAL A 172 -19.96 -4.80 -26.26
CA VAL A 172 -20.38 -4.08 -27.48
C VAL A 172 -19.19 -3.43 -28.20
N LEU A 173 -18.27 -2.78 -27.47
CA LEU A 173 -17.10 -2.14 -28.07
C LEU A 173 -16.12 -3.17 -28.67
N LEU A 174 -15.97 -4.32 -28.02
CA LEU A 174 -15.02 -5.37 -28.43
C LEU A 174 -15.52 -6.28 -29.55
N ALA A 175 -16.85 -6.42 -29.72
CA ALA A 175 -17.48 -7.25 -30.73
C ALA A 175 -17.36 -6.66 -32.15
N ALA A 176 -17.48 -7.54 -33.16
CA ALA A 176 -17.43 -7.11 -34.56
C ALA A 176 -18.72 -6.37 -34.96
N PRO A 177 -18.65 -5.38 -35.88
CA PRO A 177 -19.85 -4.74 -36.41
C PRO A 177 -20.80 -5.76 -37.04
N GLY A 178 -22.08 -5.73 -36.65
CA GLY A 178 -23.13 -6.65 -37.12
C GLY A 178 -23.24 -7.96 -36.32
N GLU A 179 -22.39 -8.19 -35.33
CA GLU A 179 -22.50 -9.32 -34.40
C GLU A 179 -23.66 -9.13 -33.42
N SER A 180 -24.15 -10.22 -32.84
CA SER A 180 -25.11 -10.20 -31.73
C SER A 180 -24.46 -10.79 -30.49
N ILE A 181 -24.50 -10.06 -29.37
CA ILE A 181 -23.98 -10.52 -28.09
C ILE A 181 -25.13 -10.75 -27.10
N GLU A 182 -24.91 -11.57 -26.08
CA GLU A 182 -25.84 -11.67 -24.96
C GLU A 182 -25.95 -10.32 -24.23
N GLY A 183 -27.14 -9.91 -23.83
CA GLY A 183 -27.34 -8.67 -23.09
C GLY A 183 -27.00 -8.81 -21.61
N ARG A 184 -27.57 -7.91 -20.80
CA ARG A 184 -27.43 -7.95 -19.33
C ARG A 184 -28.29 -9.05 -18.72
N ASP A 185 -29.55 -9.12 -19.16
CA ASP A 185 -30.52 -10.06 -18.62
C ASP A 185 -30.37 -11.42 -19.33
N PRO A 186 -30.43 -12.55 -18.61
CA PRO A 186 -30.30 -13.87 -19.22
C PRO A 186 -31.28 -14.07 -20.39
N GLY A 187 -30.75 -14.45 -21.55
CA GLY A 187 -31.53 -14.63 -22.79
C GLY A 187 -31.89 -13.34 -23.55
N SER A 188 -31.48 -12.17 -23.06
CA SER A 188 -31.52 -10.94 -23.85
C SER A 188 -30.38 -10.90 -24.86
N VAL A 189 -30.58 -10.23 -26.00
CA VAL A 189 -29.57 -10.13 -27.08
C VAL A 189 -29.43 -8.67 -27.49
N VAL A 190 -28.19 -8.22 -27.68
CA VAL A 190 -27.84 -6.88 -28.14
C VAL A 190 -27.15 -7.00 -29.50
N ALA A 191 -27.73 -6.37 -30.52
CA ALA A 191 -27.10 -6.25 -31.83
C ALA A 191 -26.03 -5.15 -31.82
N VAL A 192 -24.85 -5.44 -32.35
CA VAL A 192 -23.71 -4.53 -32.42
C VAL A 192 -23.83 -3.67 -33.67
N THR A 193 -24.57 -2.56 -33.54
CA THR A 193 -24.77 -1.55 -34.57
C THR A 193 -23.88 -0.34 -34.30
N SER A 194 -23.79 0.59 -35.24
CA SER A 194 -23.10 1.87 -35.00
C SER A 194 -23.72 2.65 -33.83
N GLU A 195 -25.04 2.55 -33.66
CA GLU A 195 -25.77 3.20 -32.57
C GLU A 195 -25.43 2.58 -31.22
N THR A 196 -25.42 1.24 -31.10
CA THR A 196 -25.07 0.59 -29.82
C THR A 196 -23.60 0.78 -29.48
N ARG A 197 -22.70 0.85 -30.48
CA ARG A 197 -21.29 1.20 -30.23
C ARG A 197 -21.13 2.64 -29.74
N GLU A 198 -21.85 3.60 -30.32
CA GLU A 198 -21.83 4.99 -29.84
C GLU A 198 -22.39 5.11 -28.43
N TRP A 199 -23.46 4.39 -28.11
CA TRP A 199 -24.00 4.29 -26.74
C TRP A 199 -22.94 3.81 -25.75
N ALA A 200 -22.17 2.77 -26.11
CA ALA A 200 -21.12 2.25 -25.25
C ALA A 200 -19.94 3.24 -25.08
N LEU A 201 -19.60 4.01 -26.12
CA LEU A 201 -18.61 5.09 -26.00
C LEU A 201 -19.13 6.20 -25.06
N GLU A 202 -20.38 6.63 -25.25
CA GLU A 202 -20.97 7.68 -24.42
C GLU A 202 -21.14 7.24 -22.96
N TYR A 203 -21.40 5.96 -22.70
CA TYR A 203 -21.38 5.40 -21.34
C TYR A 203 -20.05 5.73 -20.64
N PHE A 204 -18.90 5.47 -21.27
CA PHE A 204 -17.59 5.76 -20.68
C PHE A 204 -17.29 7.26 -20.59
N ARG A 205 -17.71 8.06 -21.58
CA ARG A 205 -17.58 9.53 -21.52
C ARG A 205 -18.40 10.10 -20.36
N GLU A 206 -19.60 9.60 -20.11
CA GLU A 206 -20.43 10.05 -19.00
C GLU A 206 -19.86 9.60 -17.65
N GLN A 207 -19.26 8.41 -17.57
CA GLN A 207 -18.52 7.98 -16.39
C GLN A 207 -17.32 8.91 -16.09
N ALA A 208 -16.55 9.32 -17.11
CA ALA A 208 -15.49 10.30 -16.94
C ALA A 208 -16.02 11.64 -16.39
N ARG A 209 -17.09 12.17 -16.99
CA ARG A 209 -17.73 13.42 -16.51
C ARG A 209 -18.29 13.25 -15.09
N ALA A 210 -18.85 12.10 -14.76
CA ALA A 210 -19.37 11.80 -13.42
C ALA A 210 -18.24 11.76 -12.39
N PHE A 211 -17.11 11.17 -12.75
CA PHE A 211 -15.89 11.21 -11.94
C PHE A 211 -15.41 12.64 -11.74
N ASP A 212 -15.30 13.45 -12.79
CA ASP A 212 -14.87 14.85 -12.69
C ASP A 212 -15.82 15.69 -11.82
N ARG A 213 -17.14 15.50 -11.96
CA ARG A 213 -18.14 16.12 -11.08
C ARG A 213 -18.03 15.65 -9.63
N SER A 214 -17.71 14.38 -9.41
CA SER A 214 -17.47 13.82 -8.07
C SER A 214 -16.21 14.40 -7.43
N VAL A 215 -15.12 14.51 -8.21
CA VAL A 215 -13.88 15.19 -7.80
C VAL A 215 -14.16 16.65 -7.47
N ALA A 216 -14.92 17.36 -8.30
CA ALA A 216 -15.31 18.75 -8.06
C ALA A 216 -16.28 18.93 -6.88
N ARG A 217 -17.00 17.87 -6.48
CA ARG A 217 -17.88 17.83 -5.30
C ARG A 217 -17.20 17.31 -4.04
N ARG A 218 -15.93 16.90 -4.10
CA ARG A 218 -15.19 16.54 -2.89
C ARG A 218 -15.23 17.75 -1.96
N SER A 219 -15.50 17.49 -0.68
CA SER A 219 -15.35 18.50 0.38
C SER A 219 -13.99 19.17 0.19
N ALA A 220 -13.91 20.49 0.37
CA ALA A 220 -12.64 21.21 0.41
C ALA A 220 -11.66 20.56 1.41
N ASP A 221 -12.21 19.92 2.45
CA ASP A 221 -11.50 19.19 3.50
C ASP A 221 -11.68 17.64 3.40
N GLY A 222 -12.04 17.13 2.21
CA GLY A 222 -12.19 15.70 1.96
C GLY A 222 -10.84 14.98 1.98
N PRO A 223 -10.78 13.64 2.11
CA PRO A 223 -9.50 12.95 2.12
C PRO A 223 -8.80 13.18 0.77
N GLU A 224 -7.71 13.94 0.80
CA GLU A 224 -6.73 13.99 -0.27
C GLU A 224 -6.23 12.55 -0.43
N ILE A 225 -6.65 11.86 -1.50
CA ILE A 225 -6.01 10.61 -1.86
C ILE A 225 -4.58 11.01 -2.20
N ALA A 226 -3.64 10.78 -1.28
CA ALA A 226 -2.23 11.03 -1.52
C ALA A 226 -1.86 10.32 -2.82
N THR A 227 -1.55 11.10 -3.85
CA THR A 227 -1.21 10.58 -5.17
C THR A 227 0.22 10.05 -5.19
N THR A 228 1.03 10.46 -4.21
CA THR A 228 2.43 10.09 -4.07
C THR A 228 2.62 8.96 -3.06
N ALA A 229 3.48 8.00 -3.39
CA ALA A 229 3.88 6.91 -2.50
C ALA A 229 4.46 7.45 -1.17
N PRO A 230 4.30 6.73 -0.04
CA PRO A 230 4.81 7.21 1.24
C PRO A 230 6.32 7.49 1.22
N PHE A 231 6.71 8.63 1.76
CA PHE A 231 8.12 9.00 1.93
C PHE A 231 8.66 8.44 3.25
N ILE A 232 9.64 7.55 3.17
CA ILE A 232 10.19 6.89 4.37
C ILE A 232 11.43 7.66 4.84
N VAL A 233 11.32 8.33 5.98
CA VAL A 233 12.50 8.87 6.69
C VAL A 233 13.10 7.72 7.48
N ARG A 234 14.29 7.25 7.09
CA ARG A 234 15.04 6.21 7.81
C ARG A 234 16.09 6.84 8.72
N TRP A 235 15.95 6.70 10.03
CA TRP A 235 17.05 6.82 10.98
C TRP A 235 18.19 5.91 10.53
N THR A 236 19.31 6.56 10.28
CA THR A 236 20.51 5.94 9.79
C THR A 236 21.63 6.61 10.57
N GLY A 237 22.34 5.83 11.38
CA GLY A 237 23.51 6.33 12.09
C GLY A 237 24.64 6.61 11.10
N TYR A 238 25.24 7.79 11.19
CA TYR A 238 26.39 8.20 10.38
C TYR A 238 27.64 8.36 11.26
N PRO A 239 28.23 7.26 11.76
CA PRO A 239 29.34 7.32 12.72
C PRO A 239 30.61 7.96 12.13
N ASN A 240 30.76 7.91 10.80
CA ASN A 240 31.92 8.44 10.07
C ASN A 240 31.65 9.82 9.43
N GLY A 241 30.58 10.50 9.83
CA GLY A 241 30.16 11.78 9.25
C GLY A 241 28.98 11.64 8.29
N TRP A 242 28.23 12.73 8.15
CA TRP A 242 27.02 12.81 7.34
C TRP A 242 27.37 12.90 5.84
N PRO A 243 26.47 12.48 4.94
CA PRO A 243 26.68 12.61 3.50
C PRO A 243 26.85 14.07 3.07
N GLU A 244 27.68 14.29 2.05
CA GLU A 244 27.89 15.57 1.40
C GLU A 244 27.81 15.39 -0.14
N PRO A 245 26.86 16.05 -0.84
CA PRO A 245 25.89 17.00 -0.31
C PRO A 245 24.78 16.34 0.53
N PRO A 246 24.13 17.09 1.44
CA PRO A 246 23.03 16.57 2.25
C PRO A 246 21.81 16.19 1.41
N GLY A 247 21.25 15.02 1.68
CA GLY A 247 20.03 14.47 1.12
C GLY A 247 18.89 14.35 2.16
N PRO A 248 18.01 13.32 2.03
CA PRO A 248 16.87 13.11 2.92
C PRO A 248 17.18 12.98 4.42
N GLU A 249 18.42 12.68 4.77
CA GLU A 249 18.87 12.52 6.16
C GLU A 249 18.73 13.80 6.98
N VAL A 250 18.63 14.98 6.35
CA VAL A 250 18.31 16.25 7.03
C VAL A 250 16.96 16.21 7.75
N LEU A 251 16.07 15.26 7.41
CA LEU A 251 14.78 15.08 8.07
C LEU A 251 14.89 14.33 9.41
N GLN A 252 16.06 13.74 9.73
CA GLN A 252 16.29 13.10 11.03
C GLN A 252 16.52 14.11 12.15
N ASN A 253 16.05 13.81 13.36
CA ASN A 253 16.28 14.67 14.54
C ASN A 253 17.75 14.77 14.96
N ASP A 254 18.52 13.73 14.64
CA ASP A 254 19.94 13.61 14.96
C ASP A 254 20.82 14.41 14.00
N TYR A 255 20.29 14.79 12.83
CA TYR A 255 21.02 15.57 11.85
C TYR A 255 21.49 16.90 12.49
N PRO A 256 22.79 17.25 12.40
CA PRO A 256 23.35 18.47 12.95
C PRO A 256 22.68 19.70 12.33
N ALA A 257 21.73 20.27 13.05
CA ALA A 257 20.99 21.45 12.66
C ALA A 257 20.72 22.26 13.93
N LEU A 258 21.32 23.44 14.00
CA LEU A 258 21.15 24.33 15.15
C LEU A 258 19.66 24.64 15.35
N VAL A 259 19.16 24.43 16.56
CA VAL A 259 17.82 24.83 16.99
C VAL A 259 17.94 25.70 18.24
N VAL A 260 17.03 26.66 18.42
CA VAL A 260 16.95 27.50 19.62
C VAL A 260 15.59 27.31 20.29
N HIS A 261 15.61 27.09 21.59
CA HIS A 261 14.38 27.02 22.39
C HIS A 261 14.61 27.74 23.72
N GLY A 262 13.66 28.61 24.11
CA GLY A 262 13.79 29.42 25.33
C GLY A 262 15.04 30.30 25.36
N GLY A 263 15.50 30.78 24.20
CA GLY A 263 16.71 31.59 24.07
C GLY A 263 18.04 30.80 24.14
N ARG A 264 18.00 29.46 24.22
CA ARG A 264 19.19 28.62 24.26
C ARG A 264 19.36 27.79 22.99
N GLU A 265 20.60 27.74 22.51
CA GLU A 265 21.02 26.98 21.33
C GLU A 265 21.33 25.52 21.64
N TYR A 266 20.93 24.64 20.72
CA TYR A 266 21.21 23.20 20.75
C TYR A 266 21.66 22.71 19.38
N ARG A 267 22.62 21.78 19.36
CA ARG A 267 23.28 21.30 18.12
C ARG A 267 22.36 20.51 17.18
N SER A 268 21.30 19.91 17.73
CA SER A 268 20.26 19.22 16.97
C SER A 268 18.96 19.16 17.76
N VAL A 269 17.88 18.76 17.11
CA VAL A 269 16.58 18.50 17.76
C VAL A 269 16.73 17.48 18.88
N THR A 270 17.54 16.44 18.70
CA THR A 270 17.81 15.42 19.71
C THR A 270 18.48 15.99 20.97
N HIS A 271 19.45 16.90 20.82
CA HIS A 271 20.07 17.55 21.97
C HIS A 271 19.06 18.38 22.76
N ALA A 272 18.26 19.19 22.05
CA ALA A 272 17.23 20.01 22.69
C ALA A 272 16.17 19.15 23.39
N TYR A 273 15.63 18.15 22.69
CA TYR A 273 14.56 17.30 23.19
C TYR A 273 14.98 16.57 24.48
N TRP A 274 16.16 15.96 24.51
CA TRP A 274 16.62 15.24 25.69
C TRP A 274 17.05 16.19 26.81
N ALA A 275 17.72 17.31 26.52
CA ALA A 275 18.09 18.28 27.56
C ALA A 275 16.84 18.85 28.24
N LEU A 276 15.83 19.19 27.45
CA LEU A 276 14.54 19.70 27.91
C LEU A 276 13.57 18.59 28.37
N SER A 277 14.03 17.37 28.57
CA SER A 277 13.19 16.30 29.12
C SER A 277 13.36 16.11 30.63
N THR A 278 14.29 16.85 31.24
CA THR A 278 14.63 16.82 32.66
C THR A 278 14.51 18.21 33.27
N ASP A 279 14.21 18.26 34.57
CA ASP A 279 14.24 19.49 35.37
C ASP A 279 15.53 19.63 36.19
N ASP A 280 16.44 18.66 36.13
CA ASP A 280 17.77 18.76 36.75
C ASP A 280 18.69 19.63 35.86
N PRO A 281 19.11 20.83 36.31
CA PRO A 281 19.94 21.72 35.50
C PRO A 281 21.30 21.11 35.13
N ARG A 282 21.87 20.26 35.98
CA ARG A 282 23.16 19.61 35.70
C ARG A 282 23.03 18.58 34.60
N GLN A 283 21.98 17.76 34.65
CA GLN A 283 21.70 16.79 33.59
C GLN A 283 21.36 17.49 32.27
N HIS A 284 20.53 18.55 32.33
CA HIS A 284 20.23 19.39 31.17
C HIS A 284 21.52 19.87 30.50
N ASP A 285 22.45 20.49 31.27
CA ASP A 285 23.69 21.06 30.72
C ASP A 285 24.62 19.98 30.15
N LEU A 286 24.72 18.81 30.79
CA LEU A 286 25.49 17.68 30.29
C LEU A 286 24.94 17.16 28.95
N ILE A 287 23.63 16.98 28.85
CA ILE A 287 22.97 16.51 27.63
C ILE A 287 23.12 17.54 26.50
N ALA A 288 22.91 18.83 26.80
CA ALA A 288 23.03 19.91 25.83
C ALA A 288 24.47 20.07 25.29
N ALA A 289 25.47 19.77 26.13
CA ALA A 289 26.89 19.87 25.78
C ALA A 289 27.46 18.62 25.09
N ALA A 290 26.69 17.53 24.98
CA ALA A 290 27.13 16.28 24.36
C ALA A 290 27.68 16.50 22.93
N GLY A 291 28.69 15.72 22.57
CA GLY A 291 29.37 15.89 21.28
C GLY A 291 28.58 15.33 20.10
N ARG A 292 27.73 14.32 20.36
CA ARG A 292 26.92 13.62 19.35
C ARG A 292 25.49 13.43 19.83
N ALA A 293 24.54 13.41 18.89
CA ALA A 293 23.13 13.17 19.19
C ALA A 293 22.88 11.84 19.93
N ALA A 294 23.59 10.77 19.55
CA ALA A 294 23.50 9.48 20.23
C ALA A 294 23.98 9.54 21.71
N GLU A 295 24.95 10.39 22.02
CA GLU A 295 25.43 10.61 23.39
C GLU A 295 24.41 11.43 24.18
N ALA A 296 23.84 12.48 23.59
CA ALA A 296 22.77 13.26 24.19
C ALA A 296 21.55 12.39 24.51
N GLU A 297 21.19 11.48 23.61
CA GLU A 297 20.12 10.51 23.83
C GLU A 297 20.44 9.53 24.95
N ALA A 298 21.65 8.96 24.99
CA ALA A 298 22.04 8.04 26.05
C ALA A 298 21.98 8.71 27.43
N LEU A 299 22.60 9.90 27.58
CA LEU A 299 22.53 10.70 28.80
C LEU A 299 21.09 11.08 29.15
N GLY A 300 20.32 11.47 28.13
CA GLY A 300 18.91 11.79 28.26
C GLY A 300 18.11 10.64 28.81
N ARG A 301 18.27 9.42 28.28
CA ARG A 301 17.54 8.21 28.70
C ARG A 301 17.68 7.93 30.20
N ASP A 302 18.87 8.13 30.75
CA ASP A 302 19.19 7.88 32.15
C ASP A 302 18.84 9.05 33.10
N ALA A 303 18.64 10.25 32.55
CA ALA A 303 18.29 11.44 33.34
C ALA A 303 16.85 11.37 33.91
N PRO A 304 16.61 11.90 35.12
CA PRO A 304 15.26 12.01 35.68
C PRO A 304 14.34 12.82 34.77
N ARG A 305 13.17 12.29 34.44
CA ARG A 305 12.18 13.00 33.62
C ARG A 305 11.45 14.07 34.42
N ARG A 306 11.10 15.16 33.74
CA ARG A 306 10.11 16.11 34.23
C ARG A 306 8.74 15.46 34.42
N GLY A 307 7.99 15.92 35.42
CA GLY A 307 6.74 15.27 35.85
C GLY A 307 5.63 15.29 34.81
N ASP A 308 5.60 16.32 33.96
CA ASP A 308 4.61 16.57 32.90
C ASP A 308 5.07 16.12 31.51
N TRP A 309 6.18 15.36 31.43
CA TRP A 309 6.86 15.10 30.16
C TRP A 309 5.97 14.40 29.12
N ALA A 310 5.09 13.51 29.55
CA ALA A 310 4.21 12.77 28.65
C ALA A 310 3.27 13.70 27.86
N ASP A 311 2.83 14.79 28.48
CA ASP A 311 1.91 15.77 27.89
C ASP A 311 2.69 16.84 27.08
N ALA A 312 3.86 17.25 27.57
CA ALA A 312 4.65 18.31 26.96
C ALA A 312 5.47 17.88 25.72
N ARG A 313 5.92 16.61 25.67
CA ARG A 313 6.90 16.14 24.67
C ARG A 313 6.49 16.37 23.21
N LEU A 314 5.19 16.24 22.90
CA LEU A 314 4.66 16.43 21.54
C LEU A 314 4.74 17.89 21.11
N GLY A 315 4.28 18.79 21.98
CA GLY A 315 4.33 20.23 21.75
C GLY A 315 5.77 20.72 21.60
N LEU A 316 6.67 20.26 22.47
CA LEU A 316 8.09 20.60 22.37
C LEU A 316 8.72 20.11 21.06
N MET A 317 8.49 18.84 20.68
CA MET A 317 9.03 18.32 19.42
C MET A 317 8.55 19.13 18.22
N GLY A 318 7.25 19.46 18.17
CA GLY A 318 6.70 20.33 17.13
C GLY A 318 7.36 21.70 17.10
N ALA A 319 7.60 22.32 18.25
CA ALA A 319 8.31 23.60 18.33
C ALA A 319 9.75 23.49 17.78
N LEU A 320 10.51 22.46 18.16
CA LEU A 320 11.89 22.24 17.71
C LEU A 320 11.99 21.94 16.20
N LEU A 321 11.01 21.24 15.62
CA LEU A 321 10.99 20.98 14.18
C LEU A 321 10.67 22.26 13.39
N ARG A 322 9.69 23.05 13.82
CA ARG A 322 9.41 24.36 13.22
C ARG A 322 10.65 25.24 13.23
N ASP A 323 11.30 25.28 14.38
CA ASP A 323 12.53 25.99 14.63
C ASP A 323 13.61 25.63 13.60
N LYS A 324 13.92 24.32 13.52
CA LYS A 324 14.89 23.74 12.60
C LYS A 324 14.62 24.16 11.15
N PHE A 325 13.43 23.87 10.64
CA PHE A 325 13.17 24.09 9.21
C PHE A 325 13.06 25.57 8.84
N ARG A 326 12.57 26.45 9.74
CA ARG A 326 12.61 27.91 9.50
C ARG A 326 14.02 28.48 9.50
N ARG A 327 14.94 27.95 10.32
CA ARG A 327 16.35 28.41 10.37
C ARG A 327 17.18 27.93 9.20
N HIS A 328 16.83 26.77 8.64
CA HIS A 328 17.62 26.07 7.65
C HIS A 328 16.83 25.91 6.33
N PRO A 329 16.70 26.97 5.50
CA PRO A 329 15.90 26.93 4.28
C PRO A 329 16.25 25.81 3.31
N ALA A 330 17.53 25.43 3.23
CA ALA A 330 17.97 24.30 2.40
C ALA A 330 17.38 22.96 2.88
N MET A 331 17.27 22.76 4.19
CA MET A 331 16.63 21.56 4.77
C MET A 331 15.10 21.62 4.63
N ALA A 332 14.52 22.82 4.73
CA ALA A 332 13.09 23.03 4.48
C ALA A 332 12.73 22.66 3.03
N ALA A 333 13.59 22.99 2.06
CA ALA A 333 13.40 22.58 0.68
C ALA A 333 13.34 21.04 0.53
N THR A 334 14.16 20.29 1.29
CA THR A 334 14.07 18.81 1.32
C THR A 334 12.73 18.32 1.88
N LEU A 335 12.22 18.95 2.95
CA LEU A 335 10.91 18.61 3.51
C LEU A 335 9.77 18.94 2.54
N LEU A 336 9.80 20.12 1.90
CA LEU A 336 8.83 20.52 0.88
C LEU A 336 8.86 19.59 -0.34
N GLY A 337 10.04 19.10 -0.73
CA GLY A 337 10.23 18.14 -1.80
C GLY A 337 9.53 16.79 -1.60
N THR A 338 9.03 16.51 -0.40
CA THR A 338 8.18 15.32 -0.15
C THR A 338 6.75 15.47 -0.68
N GLY A 339 6.33 16.67 -1.11
CA GLY A 339 5.04 16.89 -1.78
C GLY A 339 3.83 16.61 -0.88
N ASP A 340 2.86 15.87 -1.40
CA ASP A 340 1.68 15.36 -0.67
C ASP A 340 1.94 13.98 -0.03
N ALA A 341 3.14 13.43 -0.16
CA ALA A 341 3.45 12.09 0.33
C ALA A 341 3.26 12.01 1.84
N ARG A 342 2.66 10.91 2.30
CA ARG A 342 2.64 10.55 3.73
C ARG A 342 4.07 10.28 4.20
N ILE A 343 4.50 10.91 5.27
CA ILE A 343 5.84 10.75 5.85
C ILE A 343 5.80 9.66 6.91
N LEU A 344 6.55 8.59 6.68
CA LEU A 344 6.71 7.47 7.60
C LEU A 344 8.09 7.54 8.24
N TYR A 345 8.16 7.78 9.55
CA TYR A 345 9.42 7.87 10.28
C TYR A 345 9.80 6.51 10.87
N ARG A 346 10.92 5.95 10.41
CA ARG A 346 11.48 4.64 10.78
C ARG A 346 12.97 4.86 11.06
N PRO A 347 13.74 4.03 11.75
CA PRO A 347 13.56 3.36 13.03
C PRO A 347 13.83 4.28 14.25
N SER A 348 12.85 4.45 15.12
CA SER A 348 13.10 4.66 16.56
C SER A 348 12.51 3.47 17.29
N ASP A 349 13.15 3.00 18.36
CA ASP A 349 12.56 2.04 19.32
C ASP A 349 11.25 2.56 19.96
N SER A 350 10.97 3.85 19.79
CA SER A 350 9.74 4.48 20.25
C SER A 350 8.54 4.21 19.34
N ARG A 351 7.59 3.41 19.86
CA ARG A 351 6.23 3.26 19.29
C ARG A 351 5.43 4.58 19.27
N TYR A 352 5.85 5.58 20.04
CA TYR A 352 5.18 6.89 20.03
C TYR A 352 5.63 7.72 18.82
N TRP A 353 6.94 7.78 18.56
CA TRP A 353 7.52 8.65 17.53
C TRP A 353 7.58 8.02 16.14
N ALA A 354 7.96 6.73 16.05
CA ALA A 354 8.11 6.04 14.78
C ALA A 354 6.81 5.40 14.28
N THR A 355 6.86 4.96 13.02
CA THR A 355 5.91 4.05 12.38
C THR A 355 6.27 2.59 12.71
N GLY A 356 5.27 1.71 12.78
CA GLY A 356 5.39 0.32 13.21
C GLY A 356 4.07 -0.22 13.77
N ASP A 357 4.00 -1.47 14.22
CA ASP A 357 2.81 -2.05 14.86
C ASP A 357 2.33 -1.21 16.05
N ASN A 358 1.06 -0.80 16.00
CA ASN A 358 0.42 0.03 17.02
C ASN A 358 1.20 1.31 17.34
N ALA A 359 2.02 1.79 16.41
CA ALA A 359 2.83 2.99 16.57
C ALA A 359 2.10 4.21 16.01
N SER A 360 2.29 5.36 16.65
CA SER A 360 1.51 6.57 16.31
C SER A 360 2.11 7.39 15.16
N ASN A 361 3.38 7.14 14.78
CA ASN A 361 4.11 7.92 13.78
C ASN A 361 4.01 9.45 14.02
N TRP A 362 4.05 9.88 15.29
CA TRP A 362 3.91 11.31 15.62
C TRP A 362 5.00 12.16 14.97
N MET A 363 6.19 11.59 14.74
CA MET A 363 7.25 12.29 14.03
C MET A 363 6.88 12.62 12.58
N GLY A 364 6.43 11.60 11.81
CA GLY A 364 6.00 11.80 10.44
C GLY A 364 4.84 12.79 10.34
N ARG A 365 3.86 12.68 11.24
CA ARG A 365 2.73 13.62 11.33
C ARG A 365 3.18 15.05 11.63
N LEU A 366 4.13 15.24 12.55
CA LEU A 366 4.67 16.58 12.84
C LEU A 366 5.43 17.15 11.64
N LEU A 367 6.19 16.33 10.92
CA LEU A 367 6.87 16.75 9.68
C LEU A 367 5.86 17.19 8.61
N GLU A 368 4.74 16.47 8.46
CA GLU A 368 3.63 16.86 7.57
C GLU A 368 2.98 18.17 7.99
N VAL A 369 2.76 18.38 9.29
CA VAL A 369 2.24 19.66 9.82
C VAL A 369 3.22 20.79 9.54
N VAL A 370 4.50 20.63 9.84
CA VAL A 370 5.52 21.66 9.58
C VAL A 370 5.66 21.93 8.08
N ARG A 371 5.58 20.90 7.22
CA ARG A 371 5.54 21.07 5.77
C ARG A 371 4.36 21.94 5.35
N SER A 372 3.17 21.67 5.89
CA SER A 372 1.95 22.45 5.61
C SER A 372 2.10 23.91 6.07
N GLU A 373 2.66 24.14 7.26
CA GLU A 373 2.94 25.48 7.78
C GLU A 373 3.89 26.26 6.86
N LEU A 374 4.98 25.63 6.39
CA LEU A 374 5.94 26.26 5.46
C LEU A 374 5.30 26.60 4.11
N VAL A 375 4.42 25.74 3.58
CA VAL A 375 3.66 26.03 2.35
C VAL A 375 2.73 27.23 2.57
N ALA A 376 2.02 27.25 3.70
CA ALA A 376 1.11 28.34 4.04
C ALA A 376 1.85 29.67 4.25
N GLU A 377 3.03 29.66 4.86
CA GLU A 377 3.91 30.83 4.99
C GLU A 377 4.39 31.34 3.62
N GLY A 378 4.87 30.44 2.76
CA GLY A 378 5.30 30.79 1.40
C GLY A 378 4.16 31.35 0.53
N ALA A 379 2.93 30.94 0.80
CA ALA A 379 1.72 31.44 0.16
C ALA A 379 1.13 32.71 0.82
N GLY A 380 1.71 33.16 1.94
CA GLY A 380 1.20 34.32 2.70
C GLY A 380 -0.12 34.06 3.45
N VAL A 381 -0.50 32.80 3.65
CA VAL A 381 -1.69 32.38 4.41
C VAL A 381 -1.42 32.42 5.92
N LEU A 382 -0.20 32.02 6.33
CA LEU A 382 0.28 32.14 7.70
C LEU A 382 1.38 33.19 7.77
N SER A 383 1.38 33.97 8.85
CA SER A 383 2.46 34.86 9.23
C SER A 383 2.74 34.66 10.71
N TYR A 384 3.99 34.36 11.04
CA TYR A 384 4.45 34.31 12.43
C TYR A 384 5.35 35.52 12.65
N ASP A 385 4.95 36.38 13.59
CA ASP A 385 5.85 37.37 14.16
C ASP A 385 6.95 36.61 14.93
N ILE A 386 8.21 36.83 14.54
CA ILE A 386 9.40 36.27 15.22
C ILE A 386 9.72 37.11 16.45
#